data_AF-A0A8T2YBH2-F1
#
_entry.id   AF-A0A8T2YBH2-F1
#
_cell.length_a   1.000
_cell.length_b   1.000
_cell.length_c   1.000
_cell.angle_alpha   90.00
_cell.angle_beta   90.00
_cell.angle_gamma   90.00
#
_symmetry.space_group_name_H-M   'P 1'
#
loop_
_entity.id
_entity.type
_entity.pdbx_description
1 polymer ?
#
loop_
_entity_poly.entity_id
_entity_poly.type
_entity_poly.pdbx_seq_one_letter_code
_entity_poly.pdbx_strand_id
1 'polypeptide(L)'
;MASNGVNDKSLIVSFGEMLIDFVPTVSGVSLAEAPGFLKAPGGAPANVAIAVARLGGKSAFVGKLGDDEFGHMLAGILKENDVIASGINFDTGARTALAFVTLRADGEREFMFYRNPSADMLLRPEELNLELIRSGWWHS
;
A
#
# COMPACT_ATOMS: atom_id res chain seq x y z
N MET A 1 2.21 29.32 22.22
CA MET A 1 3.07 28.13 22.39
C MET A 1 3.15 27.45 21.04
N ALA A 2 4.28 27.57 20.35
CA ALA A 2 4.48 26.90 19.07
C ALA A 2 4.73 25.41 19.35
N SER A 3 3.95 24.54 18.71
CA SER A 3 4.16 23.10 18.76
C SER A 3 5.50 22.77 18.13
N ASN A 4 6.43 22.24 18.93
CA ASN A 4 7.68 21.69 18.46
C ASN A 4 7.37 20.57 17.46
N GLY A 5 7.55 20.86 16.16
CA GLY A 5 7.51 19.86 15.11
C GLY A 5 8.50 18.77 15.44
N VAL A 6 7.98 17.57 15.67
CA VAL A 6 8.76 16.39 16.01
C VAL A 6 9.53 15.99 14.76
N ASN A 7 10.73 16.55 14.61
CA ASN A 7 11.69 16.13 13.61
C ASN A 7 12.38 14.86 14.15
N ASP A 8 11.67 13.73 14.06
CA ASP A 8 12.19 12.43 14.49
C ASP A 8 12.96 11.82 13.33
N LYS A 9 14.27 12.09 13.28
CA LYS A 9 15.17 11.52 12.26
C LYS A 9 15.21 9.98 12.24
N SER A 10 14.49 9.28 13.13
CA SER A 10 14.29 7.83 13.08
C SER A 10 13.02 7.37 12.33
N LEU A 11 12.15 8.28 11.91
CA LEU A 11 10.95 7.96 11.15
C LEU A 11 11.29 7.65 9.68
N ILE A 12 10.82 6.51 9.18
CA ILE A 12 10.85 6.16 7.75
C ILE A 12 9.47 6.38 7.13
N VAL A 13 9.38 7.24 6.12
CA VAL A 13 8.15 7.52 5.39
C VAL A 13 8.18 6.78 4.06
N SER A 14 7.35 5.75 3.91
CA SER A 14 7.19 5.06 2.63
C SER A 14 6.05 5.70 1.84
N PHE A 15 6.32 6.00 0.58
CA PHE A 15 5.40 6.67 -0.32
C PHE A 15 5.07 5.79 -1.53
N GLY A 16 3.79 5.63 -1.87
CA GLY A 16 3.40 5.01 -3.13
C GLY A 16 2.10 4.23 -3.03
N GLU A 17 2.04 3.09 -3.71
CA GLU A 17 0.83 2.27 -3.80
C GLU A 17 0.69 1.25 -2.67
N MET A 18 -0.56 0.98 -2.33
CA MET A 18 -0.97 -0.19 -1.57
C MET A 18 -2.24 -0.71 -2.24
N LEU A 19 -2.30 -2.03 -2.43
CA LEU A 19 -3.33 -2.66 -3.27
C LEU A 19 -3.70 -4.04 -2.74
N ILE A 20 -4.66 -4.69 -3.38
CA ILE A 20 -4.98 -6.09 -3.12
C ILE A 20 -4.32 -6.97 -4.16
N ASP A 21 -3.47 -7.89 -3.70
CA ASP A 21 -2.97 -8.99 -4.50
C ASP A 21 -3.94 -10.18 -4.40
N PHE A 22 -4.41 -10.66 -5.54
CA PHE A 22 -5.17 -11.89 -5.69
C PHE A 22 -4.22 -13.00 -6.15
N VAL A 23 -3.92 -13.91 -5.23
CA VAL A 23 -3.04 -15.06 -5.46
C VAL A 23 -3.90 -16.31 -5.64
N PRO A 24 -3.69 -17.13 -6.69
CA PRO A 24 -4.42 -18.37 -6.90
C PRO A 24 -4.41 -19.28 -5.68
N THR A 25 -5.53 -19.96 -5.43
CA THR A 25 -5.63 -21.00 -4.39
C THR A 25 -4.84 -22.27 -4.72
N VAL A 26 -4.45 -22.43 -5.99
CA VAL A 26 -3.63 -23.53 -6.50
C VAL A 26 -2.43 -22.96 -7.26
N SER A 27 -1.25 -23.53 -7.06
CA SER A 27 -0.02 -23.08 -7.70
C SER A 27 0.16 -23.69 -9.09
N GLY A 28 0.98 -23.05 -9.93
CA GLY A 28 1.42 -23.62 -11.21
C GLY A 28 0.43 -23.44 -12.37
N VAL A 29 -0.64 -22.67 -12.18
CA VAL A 29 -1.70 -22.43 -13.18
C VAL A 29 -1.64 -21.01 -13.72
N SER A 30 -2.16 -20.78 -14.92
CA SER A 30 -2.38 -19.41 -15.43
C SER A 30 -3.51 -18.70 -14.69
N LEU A 31 -3.63 -17.38 -14.87
CA LEU A 31 -4.74 -16.62 -14.30
C LEU A 31 -6.13 -17.10 -14.77
N ALA A 32 -6.22 -17.56 -16.03
CA ALA A 32 -7.47 -18.02 -16.62
C ALA A 32 -7.91 -19.40 -16.09
N GLU A 33 -6.95 -20.23 -15.66
CA GLU A 33 -7.20 -21.59 -15.16
C GLU A 33 -7.40 -21.62 -13.63
N ALA A 34 -7.04 -20.55 -12.93
CA ALA A 34 -7.16 -20.48 -11.49
C ALA A 34 -8.63 -20.65 -11.04
N PRO A 35 -8.93 -21.65 -10.18
CA PRO A 35 -10.30 -21.92 -9.73
C PRO A 35 -10.79 -20.93 -8.67
N GLY A 36 -9.88 -20.13 -8.11
CA GLY A 36 -10.18 -19.12 -7.10
C GLY A 36 -8.91 -18.41 -6.65
N PHE A 37 -9.10 -17.31 -5.93
CA PHE A 37 -8.01 -16.45 -5.46
C PHE A 37 -8.18 -16.10 -3.98
N LEU A 38 -7.06 -16.01 -3.28
CA LEU A 38 -6.96 -15.44 -1.95
C LEU A 38 -6.53 -13.97 -2.08
N LYS A 39 -7.23 -13.09 -1.36
CA LYS A 39 -6.81 -11.69 -1.24
C LYS A 39 -5.68 -11.56 -0.21
N ALA A 40 -4.66 -10.79 -0.55
CA ALA A 40 -3.58 -10.40 0.34
C ALA A 40 -3.30 -8.89 0.19
N PRO A 41 -2.87 -8.21 1.26
CA PRO A 41 -2.34 -6.85 1.11
C PRO A 41 -1.06 -6.88 0.28
N GLY A 42 -0.98 -6.02 -0.73
CA GLY A 42 0.17 -5.83 -1.60
C GLY A 42 0.63 -4.37 -1.65
N GLY A 43 1.71 -4.11 -2.40
CA GLY A 43 2.35 -2.79 -2.53
C GLY A 43 3.72 -2.76 -1.87
N ALA A 44 4.76 -2.51 -2.67
CA ALA A 44 6.13 -2.54 -2.18
C ALA A 44 6.40 -1.47 -1.09
N PRO A 45 5.94 -0.21 -1.24
CA PRO A 45 6.18 0.80 -0.22
C PRO A 45 5.46 0.49 1.10
N ALA A 46 4.23 -0.06 1.05
CA ALA A 46 3.50 -0.48 2.24
C ALA A 46 4.21 -1.62 2.99
N ASN A 47 4.73 -2.60 2.25
CA ASN A 47 5.50 -3.71 2.83
C ASN A 47 6.78 -3.24 3.52
N VAL A 48 7.46 -2.22 2.98
CA VAL A 48 8.64 -1.62 3.62
C VAL A 48 8.26 -0.95 4.94
N ALA A 49 7.20 -0.13 4.97
CA ALA A 49 6.76 0.51 6.21
C ALA A 49 6.41 -0.53 7.28
N ILE A 50 5.63 -1.55 6.94
CA ILE A 50 5.27 -2.64 7.87
C ILE A 50 6.53 -3.37 8.37
N ALA A 51 7.50 -3.65 7.50
CA ALA A 51 8.73 -4.31 7.89
C ALA A 51 9.54 -3.46 8.88
N VAL A 52 9.66 -2.15 8.64
CA VAL A 52 10.33 -1.22 9.56
C VAL A 52 9.66 -1.23 10.93
N ALA A 53 8.33 -1.12 10.99
CA ALA A 53 7.59 -1.14 12.26
C ALA A 53 7.79 -2.47 13.01
N ARG A 54 7.69 -3.61 12.31
CA ARG A 54 7.88 -4.95 12.90
C ARG A 54 9.30 -5.17 13.44
N LEU A 55 10.30 -4.49 12.88
CA LEU A 55 11.68 -4.53 13.37
C LEU A 55 11.95 -3.55 14.52
N GLY A 56 10.91 -2.87 15.03
CA GLY A 56 10.99 -1.91 16.14
C GLY A 56 11.35 -0.48 15.72
N GLY A 57 11.39 -0.21 14.41
CA GLY A 57 11.53 1.14 13.89
C GLY A 57 10.21 1.92 13.90
N LYS A 58 10.29 3.22 13.61
CA LYS A 58 9.10 4.05 13.37
C LYS A 58 8.90 4.23 11.88
N SER A 59 7.69 4.00 11.40
CA SER A 59 7.35 4.21 10.00
C SER A 59 6.02 4.88 9.80
N ALA A 60 5.90 5.58 8.68
CA ALA A 60 4.67 6.15 8.17
C ALA A 60 4.45 5.73 6.72
N PHE A 61 3.19 5.71 6.31
CA PHE A 61 2.81 5.46 4.92
C PHE A 61 2.05 6.68 4.35
N VAL A 62 2.44 7.09 3.15
CA VAL A 62 1.78 8.15 2.38
C VAL A 62 1.33 7.56 1.05
N GLY A 63 0.04 7.68 0.75
CA GLY A 63 -0.55 7.09 -0.44
C GLY A 63 -2.02 7.43 -0.57
N LYS A 64 -2.66 6.89 -1.61
CA LYS A 64 -4.09 7.08 -1.86
C LYS A 64 -4.77 5.75 -2.13
N LEU A 65 -5.89 5.52 -1.46
CA LEU A 65 -6.71 4.32 -1.54
C LEU A 65 -8.12 4.69 -1.99
N GLY A 66 -8.88 3.74 -2.51
CA GLY A 66 -10.31 3.98 -2.76
C GLY A 66 -11.05 4.10 -1.43
N ASP A 67 -12.06 4.96 -1.37
CA ASP A 67 -13.04 4.98 -0.28
C ASP A 67 -13.99 3.78 -0.43
N ASP A 68 -13.44 2.59 -0.22
CA ASP A 68 -14.08 1.30 -0.36
C ASP A 68 -13.58 0.30 0.69
N GLU A 69 -14.27 -0.84 0.82
CA GLU A 69 -13.96 -1.87 1.81
C GLU A 69 -12.50 -2.35 1.75
N PHE A 70 -11.91 -2.39 0.56
CA PHE A 70 -10.51 -2.77 0.40
C PHE A 70 -9.56 -1.66 0.86
N GLY A 71 -9.83 -0.40 0.52
CA GLY A 71 -9.03 0.72 1.00
C GLY A 71 -9.05 0.83 2.52
N HIS A 72 -10.24 0.71 3.14
CA HIS A 72 -10.37 0.74 4.60
C HIS A 72 -9.68 -0.44 5.28
N MET A 73 -9.77 -1.64 4.71
CA MET A 73 -9.03 -2.81 5.18
C MET A 73 -7.52 -2.58 5.14
N LEU A 74 -6.98 -2.09 4.03
CA LEU A 74 -5.55 -1.85 3.84
C LEU A 74 -5.02 -0.80 4.82
N ALA A 75 -5.75 0.29 5.01
CA ALA A 75 -5.44 1.30 6.02
C ALA A 75 -5.51 0.73 7.45
N GLY A 76 -6.44 -0.19 7.72
CA GLY A 76 -6.52 -0.94 8.97
C GLY A 76 -5.28 -1.79 9.22
N ILE A 77 -4.82 -2.55 8.23
CA ILE A 77 -3.62 -3.38 8.31
C ILE A 77 -2.37 -2.55 8.65
N LEU A 78 -2.24 -1.36 8.07
CA LEU A 78 -1.14 -0.45 8.42
C LEU A 78 -1.18 -0.07 9.91
N LYS A 79 -2.35 0.31 10.42
CA LYS A 79 -2.54 0.66 11.84
C LYS A 79 -2.29 -0.52 12.78
N GLU A 80 -2.75 -1.71 12.42
CA GLU A 80 -2.52 -2.95 13.18
C GLU A 80 -1.03 -3.32 13.28
N ASN A 81 -0.21 -2.85 12.35
CA ASN A 81 1.25 -3.05 12.36
C ASN A 81 2.00 -1.80 12.84
N ASP A 82 1.34 -0.91 13.60
CA ASP A 82 1.93 0.30 14.18
C ASP A 82 2.54 1.28 13.15
N VAL A 83 2.06 1.25 11.90
CA VAL A 83 2.44 2.22 10.87
C VAL A 83 1.57 3.47 10.98
N ILE A 84 2.21 4.64 10.99
CA ILE A 84 1.51 5.93 10.97
C ILE A 84 0.78 6.10 9.62
N ALA A 85 -0.55 6.05 9.67
CA ALA A 85 -1.43 6.06 8.50
C ALA A 85 -2.08 7.43 8.21
N SER A 86 -1.65 8.52 8.86
CA SER A 86 -2.18 9.87 8.65
C SER A 86 -1.77 10.50 7.31
N GLY A 87 -0.94 9.81 6.53
CA GLY A 87 -0.59 10.16 5.14
C GLY A 87 -1.48 9.50 4.09
N ILE A 88 -2.49 8.72 4.48
CA ILE A 88 -3.42 8.07 3.56
C ILE A 88 -4.56 9.02 3.21
N ASN A 89 -4.79 9.19 1.91
CA ASN A 89 -5.99 9.81 1.37
C ASN A 89 -6.95 8.75 0.83
N PHE A 90 -8.25 9.05 0.89
CA PHE A 90 -9.29 8.20 0.31
C PHE A 90 -9.94 8.90 -0.88
N ASP A 91 -10.06 8.19 -2.01
CA ASP A 91 -10.70 8.67 -3.22
C ASP A 91 -12.12 8.12 -3.36
N THR A 92 -13.11 8.99 -3.52
CA THR A 92 -14.52 8.59 -3.71
C THR A 92 -14.87 8.31 -5.17
N GLY A 93 -14.02 8.70 -6.12
CA GLY A 93 -14.23 8.55 -7.56
C GLY A 93 -13.48 7.37 -8.20
N ALA A 94 -12.39 6.91 -7.60
CA ALA A 94 -11.60 5.78 -8.06
C ALA A 94 -11.50 4.67 -7.01
N ARG A 95 -11.38 3.43 -7.49
CA ARG A 95 -11.30 2.24 -6.62
C ARG A 95 -9.86 1.97 -6.18
N THR A 96 -9.74 1.25 -5.06
CA THR A 96 -8.48 0.63 -4.64
C THR A 96 -7.94 -0.28 -5.75
N ALA A 97 -6.65 -0.19 -6.05
CA ALA A 97 -5.99 -1.02 -7.05
C ALA A 97 -6.08 -2.52 -6.70
N LEU A 98 -6.19 -3.35 -7.73
CA LEU A 98 -6.11 -4.81 -7.61
C LEU A 98 -5.02 -5.33 -8.55
N ALA A 99 -4.34 -6.39 -8.14
CA ALA A 99 -3.45 -7.16 -8.99
C ALA A 99 -3.79 -8.65 -8.88
N PHE A 100 -3.82 -9.34 -10.01
CA PHE A 100 -3.85 -10.80 -10.05
C PHE A 100 -2.45 -11.29 -10.38
N VAL A 101 -1.92 -12.18 -9.54
CA VAL A 101 -0.53 -12.63 -9.64
C VAL A 101 -0.47 -14.14 -9.60
N THR A 102 0.18 -14.77 -10.57
CA THR A 102 0.43 -16.22 -10.54
C THR A 102 1.87 -16.56 -10.94
N LEU A 103 2.33 -17.70 -10.43
CA LEU A 103 3.55 -18.36 -10.86
C LEU A 103 3.14 -19.68 -11.51
N ARG A 104 3.32 -19.77 -12.82
CA ARG A 104 3.02 -20.95 -13.62
C ARG A 104 4.03 -22.06 -13.36
N ALA A 105 3.67 -23.30 -13.72
CA ALA A 105 4.52 -24.47 -13.50
C ALA A 105 5.85 -24.41 -14.26
N ASP A 106 5.90 -23.66 -15.37
CA ASP A 106 7.11 -23.36 -16.15
C ASP A 106 8.02 -22.30 -15.48
N GLY A 107 7.58 -21.71 -14.37
CA GLY A 107 8.29 -20.66 -13.64
C GLY A 107 7.99 -19.25 -14.13
N GLU A 108 7.15 -19.07 -15.15
CA GLU A 108 6.75 -17.74 -15.61
C GLU A 108 5.77 -17.08 -14.64
N ARG A 109 5.98 -15.78 -14.41
CA ARG A 109 5.08 -14.96 -13.59
C ARG A 109 4.14 -14.17 -14.49
N GLU A 110 2.84 -14.29 -14.23
CA GLU A 110 1.83 -13.45 -14.87
C GLU A 110 1.31 -12.42 -13.86
N PHE A 111 1.21 -11.17 -14.30
CA PHE A 111 0.65 -10.06 -13.53
C PHE A 111 -0.45 -9.39 -14.34
N MET A 112 -1.63 -9.24 -13.76
CA MET A 112 -2.74 -8.50 -14.36
C MET A 112 -3.25 -7.44 -13.38
N PHE A 113 -2.96 -6.17 -13.69
CA PHE A 113 -3.32 -5.04 -12.85
C PHE A 113 -4.64 -4.40 -13.29
N TYR A 114 -5.52 -4.15 -12.32
CA TYR A 114 -6.72 -3.33 -12.49
C TYR A 114 -6.44 -1.95 -11.89
N ARG A 115 -5.87 -1.07 -12.72
CA ARG A 115 -5.44 0.30 -12.38
C ARG A 115 -5.77 1.28 -13.52
N ASN A 116 -7.05 1.53 -13.84
CA ASN A 116 -7.42 2.40 -14.97
C ASN A 116 -8.59 3.38 -14.75
N PRO A 117 -8.35 4.53 -14.09
CA PRO A 117 -7.32 4.73 -13.07
C PRO A 117 -7.79 4.14 -11.72
N SER A 118 -6.84 3.65 -10.92
CA SER A 118 -7.08 3.38 -9.50
C SER A 118 -6.70 4.59 -8.65
N ALA A 119 -7.16 4.62 -7.39
CA ALA A 119 -7.01 5.76 -6.49
C ALA A 119 -5.55 6.20 -6.27
N ASP A 120 -4.62 5.25 -6.16
CA ASP A 120 -3.18 5.47 -6.00
C ASP A 120 -2.57 6.25 -7.17
N MET A 121 -3.09 6.11 -8.40
CA MET A 121 -2.65 6.86 -9.57
C MET A 121 -3.18 8.30 -9.60
N LEU A 122 -4.17 8.60 -8.76
CA LEU A 122 -4.84 9.90 -8.69
C LEU A 122 -4.41 10.72 -7.48
N LEU A 123 -3.33 10.31 -6.79
CA LEU A 123 -2.76 11.11 -5.72
C LEU A 123 -2.08 12.35 -6.30
N ARG A 124 -2.50 13.52 -5.81
CA ARG A 124 -1.99 14.81 -6.28
C ARG A 124 -1.02 15.43 -5.27
N PRO A 125 -0.09 16.30 -5.72
CA PRO A 125 0.83 16.98 -4.83
C PRO A 125 0.15 17.74 -3.68
N GLU A 126 -1.03 18.32 -3.92
CA GLU A 126 -1.78 19.10 -2.92
C GLU A 126 -2.41 18.23 -1.83
N GLU A 127 -2.54 16.93 -2.08
CA GLU A 127 -3.07 15.94 -1.12
C GLU A 127 -1.95 15.36 -0.24
N LEU A 128 -0.68 15.65 -0.55
CA LEU A 128 0.45 15.15 0.22
C LEU A 128 0.51 15.80 1.59
N ASN A 129 0.60 14.96 2.63
CA ASN A 129 0.91 15.43 3.98
C ASN A 129 2.40 15.80 4.08
N LEU A 130 2.74 17.02 3.65
CA LEU A 130 4.13 17.50 3.60
C LEU A 130 4.78 17.59 4.99
N GLU A 131 3.99 17.83 6.04
CA GLU A 131 4.50 17.86 7.41
C GLU A 131 4.96 16.46 7.85
N LEU A 132 4.19 15.42 7.53
CA LEU A 132 4.58 14.03 7.77
C LEU A 132 5.85 13.67 6.97
N ILE A 133 5.89 13.98 5.67
CA ILE A 133 7.04 13.69 4.80
C ILE A 133 8.32 14.38 5.33
N ARG A 134 8.21 15.62 5.80
CA ARG A 134 9.36 16.40 6.32
C ARG A 134 9.84 15.94 7.70
N SER A 135 9.06 15.13 8.41
CA SER A 135 9.40 14.67 9.77
C SER A 135 10.29 13.43 9.83
N GLY A 136 10.61 12.82 8.68
CA GLY A 136 11.44 11.61 8.60
C GLY A 136 12.25 11.49 7.29
N TRP A 137 12.94 10.36 7.12
CA TRP A 137 13.56 9.95 5.86
C TRP A 137 12.51 9.29 4.98
N TRP A 138 12.44 9.61 3.70
CA TRP A 138 11.44 9.04 2.81
C TRP A 138 12.03 8.08 1.77
N HIS A 139 11.23 7.08 1.38
CA HIS A 139 11.49 6.12 0.31
C HIS A 139 10.23 5.95 -0.54
N SER A 140 10.39 5.90 -1.86
CA SER A 140 9.34 5.61 -2.86
C SER A 140 9.65 4.34 -3.62
#